data_AF-A0A374BQH3-F1
#
_entry.id   AF-A0A374BQH3-F1
#
_cell.length_a   1.000
_cell.length_b   1.000
_cell.length_c   1.000
_cell.angle_alpha   90.00
_cell.angle_beta   90.00
_cell.angle_gamma   90.00
#
_symmetry.space_group_name_H-M   'P 1'
#
loop_
_entity.id
_entity.type
_entity.pdbx_description
1 polymer ?
#
loop_
_entity_poly.entity_id
_entity_poly.type
_entity_poly.pdbx_seq_one_letter_code
_entity_poly.pdbx_strand_id
1 'polypeptide(L)'
;MKVRQNITIINDKEKQDMNEPKIRFQGFEREWKSGKIEEVAALQGGYAFQSSSFCKDGVPIVRIVNILYSGEIEGKPYKLLIDEGQVRFAAEDAHKD
;
A
#
# COMPACT_ATOMS: atom_id res chain seq x y z
N MET A 1 -32.99 -38.52 39.64
CA MET A 1 -32.29 -37.22 39.76
C MET A 1 -31.72 -36.84 38.40
N LYS A 2 -32.15 -35.72 37.81
CA LYS A 2 -31.64 -35.25 36.51
C LYS A 2 -30.81 -33.99 36.79
N VAL A 3 -29.49 -34.11 36.70
CA VAL A 3 -28.57 -32.98 36.86
C VAL A 3 -28.74 -32.10 35.63
N ARG A 4 -29.21 -30.86 35.81
CA ARG A 4 -29.22 -29.85 34.75
C ARG A 4 -27.83 -29.23 34.71
N GLN A 5 -27.11 -29.38 33.60
CA GLN A 5 -25.91 -28.58 33.36
C GLN A 5 -26.34 -27.21 32.88
N ASN A 6 -25.97 -26.18 33.64
CA ASN A 6 -26.10 -24.79 33.22
C ASN A 6 -24.96 -24.48 32.24
N ILE A 7 -25.22 -24.64 30.95
CA ILE A 7 -24.32 -24.14 29.90
C ILE A 7 -24.59 -22.65 29.78
N THR A 8 -23.73 -21.82 30.37
CA THR A 8 -23.70 -20.39 30.10
C THR A 8 -23.10 -20.19 28.72
N ILE A 9 -23.93 -19.89 27.73
CA ILE A 9 -23.45 -19.38 26.44
C ILE A 9 -22.94 -17.96 26.71
N ILE A 10 -21.62 -17.80 26.72
CA ILE A 10 -20.99 -16.48 26.75
C ILE A 10 -21.24 -15.90 25.35
N ASN A 11 -22.25 -15.04 25.22
CA ASN A 11 -22.41 -14.22 24.03
C ASN A 11 -21.24 -13.23 24.00
N ASP A 12 -20.25 -13.51 23.16
CA ASP A 12 -19.12 -12.61 22.84
C ASP A 12 -19.57 -11.39 21.99
N LYS A 13 -20.81 -10.95 22.18
CA LYS A 13 -21.35 -9.73 21.59
C LYS A 13 -21.16 -8.61 22.58
N GLU A 14 -20.04 -7.89 22.45
CA GLU A 14 -19.89 -6.44 22.68
C GLU A 14 -18.40 -6.10 22.85
N LYS A 15 -17.58 -6.42 21.85
CA LYS A 15 -16.38 -5.62 21.64
C LYS A 15 -16.82 -4.48 20.73
N GLN A 16 -17.16 -3.33 21.33
CA GLN A 16 -17.30 -2.11 20.55
C GLN A 16 -15.98 -1.93 19.78
N ASP A 17 -16.06 -1.93 18.45
CA ASP A 17 -14.98 -1.46 17.59
C ASP A 17 -14.81 0.03 17.91
N MET A 18 -14.02 0.33 18.94
CA MET A 18 -13.47 1.65 19.12
C MET A 18 -12.63 1.89 17.87
N ASN A 19 -13.12 2.74 16.97
CA ASN A 19 -12.37 3.30 15.82
C ASN A 19 -11.25 4.22 16.31
N GLU A 20 -10.65 3.88 17.43
CA GLU A 20 -9.69 4.63 18.18
C GLU A 20 -8.47 3.74 18.42
N PRO A 21 -7.37 3.93 17.68
CA PRO A 21 -6.15 3.17 17.89
C PRO A 21 -5.58 3.46 19.28
N LYS A 22 -5.01 2.41 19.87
CA LYS A 22 -4.35 2.46 21.18
C LYS A 22 -3.05 3.26 21.18
N ILE A 23 -2.45 3.45 20.00
CA ILE A 23 -1.21 4.21 19.79
C ILE A 23 -1.51 5.31 18.77
N ARG A 24 -1.16 6.56 19.11
CA ARG A 24 -1.46 7.74 18.29
C ARG A 24 -0.29 8.72 18.32
N PHE A 25 -0.18 9.51 17.25
CA PHE A 25 0.65 10.69 17.26
C PHE A 25 0.05 11.76 18.19
N GLN A 26 0.91 12.54 18.84
CA GLN A 26 0.47 13.64 19.70
C GLN A 26 -0.38 14.64 18.90
N GLY A 27 -1.54 15.02 19.44
CA GLY A 27 -2.49 15.94 18.80
C GLY A 27 -3.47 15.29 17.81
N PHE A 28 -3.42 13.96 17.63
CA PHE A 28 -4.43 13.25 16.85
C PHE A 28 -5.48 12.58 17.76
N GLU A 29 -6.60 13.26 17.99
CA GLU A 29 -7.65 12.84 18.96
C GLU A 29 -8.91 12.27 18.28
N ARG A 30 -8.94 12.21 16.94
CA ARG A 30 -10.14 11.83 16.17
C ARG A 30 -10.25 10.32 15.97
N GLU A 31 -11.48 9.82 15.80
CA GLU A 31 -11.75 8.46 15.35
C GLU A 31 -11.23 8.23 13.92
N TRP A 32 -10.83 6.99 13.60
CA TRP A 32 -10.55 6.56 12.24
C TRP A 32 -11.83 6.53 11.43
N LYS A 33 -11.69 6.92 10.17
CA LYS A 33 -12.75 6.77 9.17
C LYS A 33 -12.26 5.78 8.13
N SER A 34 -13.12 4.85 7.76
CA SER A 34 -12.91 4.07 6.55
C SER A 34 -13.14 4.98 5.35
N GLY A 35 -12.24 4.90 4.37
CA GLY A 35 -12.29 5.70 3.14
C GLY A 35 -11.61 4.94 2.02
N LYS A 36 -11.91 5.30 0.78
CA LYS A 36 -11.26 4.68 -0.37
C LYS A 36 -9.93 5.39 -0.66
N ILE A 37 -8.94 4.65 -1.15
CA ILE A 37 -7.64 5.23 -1.53
C ILE A 37 -7.82 6.35 -2.57
N GLU A 38 -8.74 6.16 -3.53
CA GLU A 38 -9.06 7.13 -4.59
C GLU A 38 -9.55 8.50 -4.06
N GLU A 39 -10.06 8.56 -2.83
CA GLU A 39 -10.54 9.80 -2.21
C GLU A 39 -9.40 10.66 -1.64
N VAL A 40 -8.25 10.05 -1.36
CA VAL A 40 -7.10 10.70 -0.70
C VAL A 40 -5.84 10.73 -1.53
N ALA A 41 -5.74 9.91 -2.59
CA ALA A 41 -4.61 9.86 -3.49
C ALA A 41 -5.01 9.36 -4.88
N ALA A 42 -4.33 9.87 -5.91
CA ALA A 42 -4.40 9.30 -7.25
C ALA A 42 -3.67 7.96 -7.28
N LEU A 43 -4.27 6.96 -7.93
CA LEU A 43 -3.65 5.67 -8.18
C LEU A 43 -3.03 5.69 -9.58
N GLN A 44 -1.77 5.29 -9.69
CA GLN A 44 -1.05 5.23 -10.95
C GLN A 44 -0.40 3.85 -11.11
N GLY A 45 -0.56 3.25 -12.29
CA GLY A 45 0.09 1.99 -12.63
C GLY A 45 1.61 2.15 -12.77
N GLY A 46 2.33 1.06 -12.52
CA GLY A 46 3.75 0.98 -12.90
C GLY A 46 3.90 0.76 -14.41
N TYR A 47 5.11 0.99 -14.93
CA TYR A 47 5.44 0.75 -16.34
C TYR A 47 6.41 -0.43 -16.49
N ALA A 48 6.10 -1.35 -17.40
CA ALA A 48 6.95 -2.51 -17.70
C ALA A 48 8.04 -2.13 -18.71
N PHE A 49 9.17 -1.63 -18.21
CA PHE A 49 10.30 -1.26 -19.06
C PHE A 49 10.96 -2.46 -19.75
N GLN A 50 11.23 -2.32 -21.05
CA GLN A 50 12.00 -3.31 -21.81
C GLN A 50 13.47 -3.28 -21.38
N SER A 51 14.08 -4.46 -21.18
CA SER A 51 15.47 -4.56 -20.74
C SER A 51 16.48 -3.94 -21.71
N SER A 52 16.13 -3.88 -23.00
CA SER A 52 16.93 -3.23 -24.04
C SER A 52 17.05 -1.72 -23.86
N SER A 53 16.16 -1.09 -23.08
CA SER A 53 16.17 0.34 -22.79
C SER A 53 17.08 0.70 -21.62
N PHE A 54 17.67 -0.30 -20.94
CA PHE A 54 18.55 -0.06 -19.80
C PHE A 54 19.90 0.50 -20.23
N CYS A 55 20.40 1.44 -19.44
CA CYS A 55 21.64 2.17 -19.71
C CYS A 55 22.55 2.20 -18.47
N LYS A 56 23.80 2.62 -18.66
CA LYS A 56 24.78 2.78 -17.57
C LYS A 56 24.60 4.10 -16.81
N ASP A 57 24.26 5.15 -17.54
CA ASP A 57 24.11 6.51 -17.05
C ASP A 57 22.68 6.97 -17.31
N GLY A 58 21.92 7.19 -16.25
CA GLY A 58 20.49 7.44 -16.31
C GLY A 58 19.86 7.43 -14.92
N VAL A 59 18.54 7.52 -14.88
CA VAL A 59 17.77 7.55 -13.63
C VAL A 59 17.52 6.11 -13.16
N PRO A 60 17.80 5.80 -11.89
CA PRO A 60 17.55 4.47 -11.35
C PRO A 60 16.05 4.15 -11.31
N ILE A 61 15.70 2.93 -11.71
CA ILE A 61 14.33 2.40 -11.61
C ILE A 61 14.22 1.36 -10.52
N VAL A 62 13.07 1.36 -9.84
CA VAL A 62 12.68 0.33 -8.88
C VAL A 62 11.75 -0.64 -9.59
N ARG A 63 12.07 -1.93 -9.53
CA ARG A 63 11.21 -3.01 -10.05
C ARG A 63 10.72 -3.86 -8.88
N ILE A 64 9.70 -4.67 -9.10
CA ILE A 64 9.18 -5.59 -8.08
C ILE A 64 10.26 -6.51 -7.50
N VAL A 65 11.21 -6.95 -8.34
CA VAL A 65 12.34 -7.81 -7.91
C VAL A 65 13.36 -7.08 -7.02
N ASN A 66 13.32 -5.75 -6.95
CA ASN A 66 14.19 -4.96 -6.08
C ASN A 66 13.66 -4.85 -4.65
N ILE A 67 12.37 -5.16 -4.43
CA ILE A 67 11.72 -5.05 -3.13
C ILE A 67 11.77 -6.42 -2.46
N LEU A 68 12.50 -6.52 -1.36
CA LEU A 68 12.57 -7.73 -0.54
C LEU A 68 11.27 -7.95 0.23
N TYR A 69 11.06 -9.17 0.70
CA TYR A 69 9.94 -9.48 1.60
C TYR A 69 9.99 -8.64 2.90
N SER A 70 11.18 -8.22 3.33
CA SER A 70 11.36 -7.30 4.47
C SER A 70 10.86 -5.88 4.22
N GLY A 71 10.56 -5.52 2.96
CA GLY A 71 10.25 -4.15 2.56
C GLY A 71 11.48 -3.30 2.25
N GLU A 72 12.69 -3.87 2.37
CA GLU A 72 13.93 -3.19 2.00
C GLU A 72 14.18 -3.27 0.49
N ILE A 73 14.93 -2.30 -0.04
CA ILE A 73 15.36 -2.28 -1.44
C ILE A 73 16.76 -2.89 -1.55
N GLU A 74 16.91 -3.96 -2.33
CA GLU A 74 18.20 -4.61 -2.58
C GLU A 74 18.55 -4.65 -4.08
N GLY A 75 19.86 -4.71 -4.34
CA GLY A 75 20.44 -4.90 -5.66
C GLY A 75 20.85 -3.60 -6.33
N LYS A 76 21.63 -3.72 -7.41
CA LYS A 76 21.97 -2.56 -8.24
C LYS A 76 20.74 -2.18 -9.08
N PRO A 77 20.22 -0.95 -8.97
CA PRO A 77 19.09 -0.54 -9.78
C PRO A 77 19.50 -0.49 -11.24
N TYR A 78 18.61 -0.94 -12.12
CA TYR A 78 18.71 -0.64 -13.55
C TYR A 78 18.48 0.85 -13.73
N LYS A 79 19.01 1.42 -14.81
CA LYS A 79 18.83 2.84 -15.11
C LYS A 79 18.24 3.03 -16.49
N LEU A 80 17.46 4.09 -16.65
CA LEU A 80 16.90 4.51 -17.93
C LEU A 80 17.42 5.90 -18.29
N LEU A 81 17.69 6.10 -19.59
CA LEU A 81 17.80 7.43 -20.15
C LEU A 81 16.39 7.98 -20.25
N ILE A 82 16.05 8.93 -19.39
CA ILE A 82 14.74 9.55 -19.40
C ILE A 82 14.86 10.86 -20.18
N ASP A 83 14.18 10.96 -21.32
CA ASP A 83 13.87 12.27 -21.91
C ASP A 83 12.65 12.87 -21.20
N GLU A 84 12.51 14.19 -21.18
CA GLU A 84 11.39 14.87 -20.49
C GLU A 84 10.00 14.42 -20.99
N GLY A 85 9.92 13.80 -22.18
CA GLY A 85 8.71 13.19 -22.71
C GLY A 85 8.32 11.92 -21.96
N GLN A 86 9.27 11.03 -21.66
CA GLN A 86 9.02 9.76 -20.95
C GLN A 86 8.48 9.91 -19.52
N VAL A 87 8.77 11.03 -18.84
CA VAL A 87 8.23 11.31 -17.50
C VAL A 87 6.71 11.52 -17.52
N ARG A 88 6.18 12.09 -18.61
CA ARG A 88 4.76 12.47 -18.72
C ARG A 88 3.82 11.28 -18.94
N PHE A 89 4.27 10.27 -19.69
CA PHE A 89 3.43 9.09 -20.01
C PHE A 89 3.08 8.22 -18.81
N ALA A 90 3.88 8.25 -17.74
CA ALA A 90 3.51 7.55 -16.51
C ALA A 90 2.27 8.19 -15.86
N ALA A 91 2.13 9.51 -15.93
CA ALA A 91 1.08 10.27 -15.24
C ALA A 91 -0.21 10.43 -16.06
N GLU A 92 -0.13 10.54 -17.40
CA GLU A 92 -1.29 10.87 -18.23
C GLU A 92 -2.10 9.65 -18.72
N ASP A 93 -1.47 8.47 -18.87
CA ASP A 93 -2.15 7.26 -19.34
C ASP A 93 -2.95 6.54 -18.24
N ALA A 94 -2.86 6.99 -16.98
CA ALA A 94 -3.66 6.47 -15.85
C ALA A 94 -5.08 7.06 -15.76
N HIS A 95 -5.45 7.97 -16.67
CA HIS A 95 -6.79 8.59 -16.71
C HIS A 95 -7.73 7.97 -17.75
N LYS A 96 -7.34 6.86 -18.37
CA LYS A 96 -8.21 6.05 -19.22
C LYS A 96 -8.38 4.69 -18.57
N ASP A 97 -9.32 4.59 -17.64
CA ASP A 97 -10.19 3.42 -17.40
C ASP A 97 -11.20 3.75 -16.28
#